data_AF-Q2M5N5-F1
#
_entry.id   AF-Q2M5N5-F1
#
_cell.length_a   1.000
_cell.length_b   1.000
_cell.length_c   1.000
_cell.angle_alpha   90.00
_cell.angle_beta   90.00
_cell.angle_gamma   90.00
#
_symmetry.space_group_name_H-M   'P 1'
#
loop_
_entity.id
_entity.type
_entity.pdbx_description
1 polymer ?
#
loop_
_entity_poly.entity_id
_entity_poly.type
_entity_poly.pdbx_seq_one_letter_code
_entity_poly.pdbx_strand_id
1 'polypeptide(L)'
;MPEQRKREAIIEALLAPLPRISQQCDGHFPLYRVDRDSPWKLSRRGSWLGGFWAALWWRRAQASGNAVDVAEARTWSARLAAQLGEPSVNRSFVFWYGAGLAARQSCDEQARGLATQAAAALAADYDPQLGGWWLGTGTGGWRGWRQDLGHRRTGPDARPAACQPGRRPLGPGTPTPAALPEQLVRALGRLGQSGPVAARR
;
A
#
# COMPACT_ATOMS: atom_id res chain seq x y z
N MET A 1 -15.74 -18.69 24.21
CA MET A 1 -16.44 -19.04 22.95
C MET A 1 -17.55 -18.06 22.54
N PRO A 2 -18.38 -17.48 23.44
CA PRO A 2 -19.41 -16.49 23.03
C PRO A 2 -18.84 -15.20 22.42
N GLU A 3 -17.69 -14.74 22.93
CA GLU A 3 -17.07 -13.50 22.49
C GLU A 3 -16.52 -13.57 21.05
N GLN A 4 -15.92 -14.70 20.67
CA GLN A 4 -15.38 -14.90 19.32
C GLN A 4 -16.49 -14.87 18.26
N ARG A 5 -17.60 -15.59 18.50
CA ARG A 5 -18.78 -15.55 17.62
C ARG A 5 -19.37 -14.15 17.51
N LYS A 6 -19.40 -13.40 18.63
CA LYS A 6 -19.85 -12.00 18.63
C LYS A 6 -18.94 -11.11 17.77
N ARG A 7 -17.61 -11.29 17.83
CA ARG A 7 -16.64 -10.55 17.01
C ARG A 7 -16.83 -10.86 15.51
N GLU A 8 -17.01 -12.13 15.15
CA GLU A 8 -17.25 -12.55 13.77
C GLU A 8 -18.54 -11.95 13.21
N ALA A 9 -19.65 -12.01 13.98
CA ALA A 9 -20.92 -11.40 13.59
C ALA A 9 -20.81 -9.88 13.38
N ILE A 10 -20.03 -9.17 14.21
CA ILE A 10 -19.79 -7.73 14.04
C ILE A 10 -19.02 -7.46 12.76
N ILE A 11 -17.99 -8.24 12.45
CA ILE A 11 -17.22 -8.09 11.22
C ILE A 11 -18.10 -8.34 10.00
N GLU A 12 -18.90 -9.39 9.99
CA GLU A 12 -19.85 -9.68 8.91
C GLU A 12 -20.86 -8.54 8.72
N ALA A 13 -21.42 -8.00 9.81
CA ALA A 13 -22.33 -6.87 9.77
C ALA A 13 -21.69 -5.60 9.18
N LEU A 14 -20.41 -5.34 9.48
CA LEU A 14 -19.67 -4.20 8.91
C LEU A 14 -19.37 -4.38 7.41
N LEU A 15 -19.24 -5.62 6.94
CA LEU A 15 -18.94 -5.95 5.54
C LEU A 15 -20.20 -6.16 4.69
N ALA A 16 -21.36 -6.42 5.31
CA ALA A 16 -22.63 -6.63 4.63
C ALA A 16 -23.00 -5.51 3.63
N PRO A 17 -22.75 -4.20 3.91
CA PRO A 17 -23.11 -3.12 2.99
C PRO A 17 -22.24 -2.98 1.74
N LEU A 18 -21.10 -3.68 1.64
CA LEU A 18 -20.11 -3.52 0.57
C LEU A 18 -20.71 -3.56 -0.86
N PRO A 19 -21.54 -4.56 -1.23
CA PRO A 19 -22.14 -4.62 -2.57
C PRO A 19 -23.01 -3.40 -2.89
N ARG A 20 -23.82 -2.94 -1.93
CA ARG A 20 -24.68 -1.76 -2.09
C ARG A 20 -23.84 -0.50 -2.28
N ILE A 21 -22.78 -0.35 -1.50
CA ILE A 21 -21.85 0.79 -1.63
C ILE A 21 -21.19 0.76 -3.01
N SER A 22 -20.73 -0.41 -3.48
CA SER A 22 -20.11 -0.57 -4.81
C SER A 22 -21.06 -0.11 -5.92
N GLN A 23 -22.33 -0.52 -5.85
CA GLN A 23 -23.36 -0.10 -6.80
C GLN A 23 -23.59 1.42 -6.79
N GLN A 24 -23.65 2.04 -5.60
CA GLN A 24 -23.79 3.50 -5.46
C GLN A 24 -22.61 4.28 -6.03
N CYS A 25 -21.43 3.66 -6.12
CA CYS A 25 -20.21 4.30 -6.58
C CYS A 25 -19.99 4.17 -8.08
N ASP A 26 -20.86 3.46 -8.81
CA ASP A 26 -20.81 3.28 -10.26
C ASP A 26 -19.39 2.98 -10.78
N GLY A 27 -18.80 1.93 -10.23
CA GLY A 27 -17.45 1.51 -10.60
C GLY A 27 -16.34 2.48 -10.21
N HIS A 28 -16.55 3.44 -9.31
CA HIS A 28 -15.49 4.27 -8.74
C HIS A 28 -15.16 3.84 -7.30
N PHE A 29 -13.98 4.21 -6.81
CA PHE A 29 -13.61 3.96 -5.43
C PHE A 29 -14.31 4.95 -4.50
N PRO A 30 -15.01 4.49 -3.45
CA PRO A 30 -15.51 5.36 -2.39
C PRO A 30 -14.35 5.89 -1.54
N LEU A 31 -14.33 7.21 -1.31
CA LEU A 31 -13.37 7.85 -0.40
C LEU A 31 -14.00 8.10 0.97
N TYR A 32 -15.05 8.91 0.99
CA TYR A 32 -15.79 9.28 2.20
C TYR A 32 -17.16 9.84 1.83
N ARG A 33 -18.02 10.00 2.84
CA ARG A 33 -19.27 10.76 2.80
C ARG A 33 -19.48 11.39 4.17
N VAL A 34 -20.17 12.52 4.22
CA VAL A 34 -20.37 13.29 5.46
C VAL A 34 -21.34 12.58 6.40
N ASP A 35 -22.41 12.01 5.84
CA ASP A 35 -23.42 11.25 6.55
C ASP A 35 -23.94 10.10 5.67
N ARG A 36 -24.98 9.39 6.14
CA ARG A 36 -25.52 8.20 5.47
C ARG A 36 -26.28 8.52 4.17
N ASP A 37 -26.84 9.71 4.07
CA ASP A 37 -27.76 10.11 2.99
C ASP A 37 -27.06 10.99 1.94
N SER A 38 -25.88 11.50 2.29
CA SER A 38 -24.97 12.21 1.38
C SER A 38 -24.33 11.27 0.34
N PRO A 39 -24.10 11.76 -0.90
CA PRO A 39 -23.40 11.00 -1.92
C PRO A 39 -21.95 10.74 -1.52
N TRP A 40 -21.39 9.64 -2.02
CA TRP A 40 -19.98 9.34 -1.84
C TRP A 40 -19.10 10.35 -2.60
N LYS A 41 -18.04 10.80 -1.95
CA LYS A 41 -16.88 11.34 -2.65
C LYS A 41 -16.16 10.17 -3.32
N LEU A 42 -16.05 10.24 -4.65
CA LEU A 42 -15.50 9.16 -5.47
C LEU A 42 -14.10 9.48 -5.99
N SER A 43 -13.35 8.42 -6.28
CA SER A 43 -12.08 8.49 -7.00
C SER A 43 -12.04 7.45 -8.12
N ARG A 44 -11.63 7.86 -9.32
CA ARG A 44 -11.42 6.94 -10.45
C ARG A 44 -10.27 5.95 -10.19
N ARG A 45 -9.23 6.40 -9.47
CA ARG A 45 -7.97 5.66 -9.26
C ARG A 45 -7.76 5.23 -7.81
N GLY A 46 -8.75 5.42 -6.93
CA GLY A 46 -8.68 5.01 -5.53
C GLY A 46 -8.15 6.06 -4.57
N SER A 47 -7.29 6.99 -5.01
CA SER A 47 -6.43 7.77 -4.09
C SER A 47 -5.61 6.84 -3.19
N TRP A 48 -4.94 7.37 -2.17
CA TRP A 48 -4.27 6.54 -1.17
C TRP A 48 -5.25 5.64 -0.37
N LEU A 49 -6.55 5.97 -0.38
CA LEU A 49 -7.60 5.18 0.28
C LEU A 49 -8.02 3.91 -0.49
N GLY A 50 -7.69 3.80 -1.78
CA GLY A 50 -8.16 2.71 -2.64
C GLY A 50 -7.72 1.32 -2.14
N GLY A 51 -6.57 1.23 -1.47
CA GLY A 51 -6.09 0.00 -0.85
C GLY A 51 -7.02 -0.54 0.23
N PHE A 52 -7.60 0.35 1.03
CA PHE A 52 -8.54 -0.04 2.09
C PHE A 52 -9.85 -0.57 1.51
N TRP A 53 -10.34 0.02 0.42
CA TRP A 53 -11.52 -0.49 -0.27
C TRP A 53 -11.33 -1.91 -0.78
N ALA A 54 -10.21 -2.18 -1.46
CA ALA A 54 -9.87 -3.54 -1.90
C ALA A 54 -9.68 -4.50 -0.72
N ALA A 55 -9.09 -4.04 0.40
CA ALA A 55 -8.92 -4.85 1.61
C ALA A 55 -10.26 -5.26 2.24
N LEU A 56 -11.26 -4.36 2.26
CA LEU A 56 -12.60 -4.68 2.75
C LEU A 56 -13.24 -5.80 1.91
N TRP A 57 -13.07 -5.77 0.59
CA TRP A 57 -13.53 -6.86 -0.28
C TRP A 57 -12.78 -8.16 -0.04
N TRP A 58 -11.46 -8.13 0.12
CA TRP A 58 -10.70 -9.32 0.51
C TRP A 58 -11.14 -9.89 1.86
N ARG A 59 -11.46 -9.02 2.82
CA ARG A 59 -11.97 -9.46 4.12
C ARG A 59 -13.36 -10.09 4.00
N ARG A 60 -14.23 -9.50 3.18
CA ARG A 60 -15.55 -10.06 2.88
C ARG A 60 -15.44 -11.42 2.21
N ALA A 61 -14.59 -11.56 1.20
CA ALA A 61 -14.33 -12.82 0.51
C ALA A 61 -13.85 -13.92 1.46
N GLN A 62 -12.99 -13.58 2.43
CA GLN A 62 -12.55 -14.51 3.47
C GLN A 62 -13.68 -14.90 4.43
N ALA A 63 -14.55 -13.96 4.80
CA ALA A 63 -15.66 -14.22 5.71
C ALA A 63 -16.78 -15.06 5.06
N SER A 64 -17.09 -14.80 3.79
CA SER A 64 -18.19 -15.47 3.09
C SER A 64 -17.78 -16.76 2.37
N GLY A 65 -16.51 -16.89 1.96
CA GLY A 65 -16.04 -17.97 1.08
C GLY A 65 -16.64 -17.95 -0.33
N ASN A 66 -17.39 -16.91 -0.70
CA ASN A 66 -18.11 -16.85 -1.97
C ASN A 66 -17.20 -16.43 -3.13
N ALA A 67 -17.25 -17.18 -4.23
CA ALA A 67 -16.51 -16.89 -5.46
C ALA A 67 -16.80 -15.49 -6.03
N VAL A 68 -18.02 -14.97 -5.87
CA VAL A 68 -18.39 -13.61 -6.30
C VAL A 68 -17.63 -12.55 -5.50
N ASP A 69 -17.53 -12.72 -4.18
CA ASP A 69 -16.79 -11.77 -3.33
C ASP A 69 -15.28 -11.83 -3.62
N VAL A 70 -14.74 -13.02 -3.94
CA VAL A 70 -13.35 -13.19 -4.40
C VAL A 70 -13.13 -12.46 -5.73
N ALA A 71 -14.03 -12.60 -6.70
CA ALA A 71 -13.92 -11.95 -8.00
C ALA A 71 -13.98 -10.42 -7.87
N GLU A 72 -14.84 -9.90 -7.00
CA GLU A 72 -14.94 -8.46 -6.72
C GLU A 72 -13.65 -7.95 -6.04
N ALA A 73 -13.12 -8.68 -5.06
CA ALA A 73 -11.86 -8.34 -4.41
C ALA A 73 -10.68 -8.28 -5.39
N ARG A 74 -10.57 -9.27 -6.28
CA ARG A 74 -9.59 -9.28 -7.37
C ARG A 74 -9.74 -8.07 -8.29
N THR A 75 -10.97 -7.76 -8.68
CA THR A 75 -11.28 -6.62 -9.56
C THR A 75 -10.80 -5.32 -8.94
N TRP A 76 -11.14 -5.05 -7.68
CA TRP A 76 -10.70 -3.83 -7.00
C TRP A 76 -9.20 -3.79 -6.76
N SER A 77 -8.59 -4.92 -6.41
CA SER A 77 -7.14 -5.05 -6.23
C SER A 77 -6.39 -4.73 -7.53
N ALA A 78 -6.77 -5.36 -8.65
CA ALA A 78 -6.14 -5.18 -9.95
C ALA A 78 -6.18 -3.71 -10.42
N ARG A 79 -7.28 -3.00 -10.15
CA ARG A 79 -7.42 -1.58 -10.49
C ARG A 79 -6.43 -0.66 -9.77
N LEU A 80 -5.87 -1.10 -8.65
CA LEU A 80 -4.81 -0.36 -7.96
C LEU A 80 -3.50 -0.33 -8.74
N ALA A 81 -3.32 -1.14 -9.79
CA ALA A 81 -2.16 -1.03 -10.69
C ALA A 81 -1.99 0.40 -11.23
N ALA A 82 -3.08 1.14 -11.40
CA ALA A 82 -3.03 2.56 -11.78
C ALA A 82 -2.33 3.45 -10.73
N GLN A 83 -2.09 2.99 -9.51
CA GLN A 83 -1.34 3.72 -8.46
C GLN A 83 0.14 3.33 -8.41
N LEU A 84 0.61 2.36 -9.22
CA LEU A 84 2.00 1.88 -9.17
C LEU A 84 3.01 3.01 -9.45
N GLY A 85 2.68 3.92 -10.37
CA GLY A 85 3.53 5.04 -10.75
C GLY A 85 3.32 6.33 -9.94
N GLU A 86 2.44 6.36 -8.94
CA GLU A 86 2.19 7.57 -8.16
C GLU A 86 3.40 7.90 -7.27
N PRO A 87 4.06 9.07 -7.43
CA PRO A 87 5.28 9.41 -6.71
C PRO A 87 4.95 9.81 -5.28
N SER A 88 4.68 8.81 -4.44
CA SER A 88 4.41 8.94 -3.01
C SER A 88 4.65 7.64 -2.27
N VAL A 89 5.24 7.74 -1.06
CA VAL A 89 5.34 6.62 -0.12
C VAL A 89 3.97 6.04 0.26
N ASN A 90 2.88 6.80 0.12
CA ASN A 90 1.52 6.34 0.40
C ASN A 90 1.09 5.14 -0.45
N ARG A 91 1.79 4.87 -1.57
CA ARG A 91 1.59 3.63 -2.33
C ARG A 91 1.80 2.38 -1.46
N SER A 92 2.63 2.47 -0.41
CA SER A 92 2.78 1.40 0.59
C SER A 92 1.45 1.00 1.21
N PHE A 93 0.64 1.95 1.68
CA PHE A 93 -0.70 1.66 2.21
C PHE A 93 -1.60 1.08 1.14
N VAL A 94 -1.61 1.67 -0.06
CA VAL A 94 -2.45 1.22 -1.18
C VAL A 94 -2.23 -0.26 -1.46
N PHE A 95 -0.97 -0.66 -1.64
CA PHE A 95 -0.64 -2.02 -2.06
C PHE A 95 -0.53 -3.01 -0.92
N TRP A 96 -0.12 -2.60 0.29
CA TRP A 96 -0.15 -3.48 1.46
C TRP A 96 -1.57 -3.96 1.75
N TYR A 97 -2.52 -3.02 1.86
CA TYR A 97 -3.91 -3.35 2.17
C TYR A 97 -4.62 -3.96 0.96
N GLY A 98 -4.42 -3.40 -0.23
CA GLY A 98 -5.19 -3.80 -1.40
C GLY A 98 -4.72 -5.09 -2.07
N ALA A 99 -3.47 -5.52 -1.85
CA ALA A 99 -2.88 -6.67 -2.54
C ALA A 99 -2.00 -7.54 -1.62
N GLY A 100 -1.17 -6.93 -0.78
CA GLY A 100 -0.22 -7.63 0.09
C GLY A 100 -0.88 -8.54 1.13
N LEU A 101 -1.98 -8.09 1.74
CA LEU A 101 -2.74 -8.92 2.69
C LEU A 101 -3.30 -10.18 2.01
N ALA A 102 -3.86 -10.04 0.80
CA ALA A 102 -4.40 -11.15 0.04
C ALA A 102 -3.31 -12.11 -0.44
N ALA A 103 -2.20 -11.57 -0.95
CA ALA A 103 -1.02 -12.36 -1.33
C ALA A 103 -0.54 -13.30 -0.21
N ARG A 104 -0.69 -12.87 1.05
CA ARG A 104 -0.32 -13.64 2.25
C ARG A 104 -1.40 -14.63 2.71
N GLN A 105 -2.68 -14.25 2.62
CA GLN A 105 -3.78 -14.99 3.26
C GLN A 105 -4.55 -15.90 2.30
N SER A 106 -4.80 -15.45 1.07
CA SER A 106 -5.60 -16.18 0.07
C SER A 106 -4.76 -16.89 -0.98
N CYS A 107 -3.42 -16.76 -0.91
CA CYS A 107 -2.48 -17.24 -1.92
C CYS A 107 -2.77 -16.73 -3.34
N ASP A 108 -3.50 -15.61 -3.48
CA ASP A 108 -3.93 -15.10 -4.77
C ASP A 108 -2.74 -14.62 -5.62
N GLU A 109 -2.54 -15.27 -6.78
CA GLU A 109 -1.42 -15.00 -7.69
C GLU A 109 -1.42 -13.57 -8.25
N GLN A 110 -2.59 -13.04 -8.61
CA GLN A 110 -2.71 -11.70 -9.18
C GLN A 110 -2.40 -10.64 -8.13
N ALA A 111 -2.98 -10.77 -6.93
CA ALA A 111 -2.69 -9.89 -5.81
C ALA A 111 -1.20 -9.96 -5.42
N ARG A 112 -0.60 -11.15 -5.44
CA ARG A 112 0.83 -11.32 -5.18
C ARG A 112 1.70 -10.65 -6.22
N GLY A 113 1.40 -10.84 -7.51
CA GLY A 113 2.11 -10.15 -8.60
C GLY A 113 2.05 -8.64 -8.45
N LEU A 114 0.89 -8.08 -8.09
CA LEU A 114 0.73 -6.65 -7.86
C LEU A 114 1.50 -6.16 -6.62
N ALA A 115 1.44 -6.91 -5.52
CA ALA A 115 2.19 -6.59 -4.30
C ALA A 115 3.70 -6.60 -4.53
N THR A 116 4.21 -7.56 -5.31
CA THR A 116 5.64 -7.64 -5.69
C THR A 116 6.05 -6.44 -6.54
N GLN A 117 5.26 -6.05 -7.54
CA GLN A 117 5.53 -4.87 -8.36
C GLN A 117 5.56 -3.60 -7.51
N ALA A 118 4.61 -3.45 -6.59
CA ALA A 118 4.54 -2.31 -5.69
C ALA A 118 5.74 -2.25 -4.73
N ALA A 119 6.17 -3.39 -4.18
CA ALA A 119 7.34 -3.47 -3.32
C ALA A 119 8.62 -3.08 -4.07
N ALA A 120 8.77 -3.53 -5.33
CA ALA A 120 9.89 -3.13 -6.17
C ALA A 120 9.88 -1.63 -6.46
N ALA A 121 8.71 -1.05 -6.78
CA ALA A 121 8.57 0.38 -7.01
C ALA A 121 8.90 1.21 -5.75
N LEU A 122 8.44 0.77 -4.58
CA LEU A 122 8.81 1.40 -3.30
C LEU A 122 10.30 1.30 -3.03
N ALA A 123 10.93 0.14 -3.24
CA ALA A 123 12.36 -0.02 -3.01
C ALA A 123 13.20 0.91 -3.89
N ALA A 124 12.77 1.14 -5.14
CA ALA A 124 13.43 2.07 -6.06
C ALA A 124 13.34 3.55 -5.63
N ASP A 125 12.31 3.92 -4.86
CA ASP A 125 12.11 5.28 -4.35
C ASP A 125 12.91 5.59 -3.07
N TYR A 126 13.63 4.62 -2.50
CA TYR A 126 14.43 4.86 -1.31
C TYR A 126 15.57 5.83 -1.63
N ASP A 127 15.68 6.92 -0.88
CA ASP A 127 16.75 7.90 -1.01
C ASP A 127 17.79 7.69 0.10
N PRO A 128 19.01 7.19 -0.23
CA PRO A 128 20.07 6.99 0.75
C PRO A 128 20.58 8.29 1.39
N GLN A 129 20.45 9.44 0.73
CA GLN A 129 20.85 10.73 1.30
C GLN A 129 19.86 11.18 2.37
N LEU A 130 18.57 10.89 2.18
CA LEU A 130 17.53 11.12 3.18
C LEU A 130 17.48 10.01 4.25
N GLY A 131 18.01 8.82 3.95
CA GLY A 131 17.89 7.64 4.81
C GLY A 131 16.46 7.10 4.87
N GLY A 132 15.64 7.32 3.82
CA GLY A 132 14.22 6.99 3.84
C GLY A 132 13.51 7.21 2.51
N TRP A 133 12.18 7.06 2.55
CA TRP A 133 11.32 7.32 1.40
C TRP A 133 10.75 8.72 1.44
N TRP A 134 10.78 9.40 0.31
CA TRP A 134 10.15 10.71 0.19
C TRP A 134 8.62 10.59 0.20
N LEU A 135 7.94 11.47 0.96
CA LEU A 135 6.48 11.52 1.03
C LEU A 135 5.85 11.70 -0.36
N GLY A 136 6.53 12.44 -1.22
CA GLY A 136 6.14 12.65 -2.62
C GLY A 136 5.00 13.64 -2.82
N THR A 137 4.60 13.80 -4.07
CA THR A 137 3.57 14.78 -4.50
C THR A 137 2.24 14.14 -4.90
N GLY A 138 2.20 12.80 -5.02
CA GLY A 138 1.02 12.01 -5.38
C GLY A 138 0.01 11.78 -4.24
N THR A 139 -0.11 12.72 -3.30
CA THR A 139 -0.90 12.58 -2.06
C THR A 139 -2.41 12.82 -2.26
N GLY A 140 -2.90 13.05 -3.49
CA GLY A 140 -4.32 13.08 -3.83
C GLY A 140 -5.16 14.23 -3.22
N GLY A 141 -4.57 15.06 -2.34
CA GLY A 141 -5.25 16.19 -1.66
C GLY A 141 -4.47 17.51 -1.67
N TRP A 142 -3.31 17.57 -2.34
CA TRP A 142 -2.36 18.69 -2.22
C TRP A 142 -2.54 19.82 -3.25
N ARG A 143 -3.76 20.34 -3.42
CA ARG A 143 -4.00 21.60 -4.15
C ARG A 143 -4.26 22.78 -3.20
N GLY A 144 -3.48 22.92 -2.13
CA GLY A 144 -3.67 24.00 -1.16
C GLY A 144 -2.43 24.47 -0.40
N TRP A 145 -1.42 23.63 -0.21
CA TRP A 145 -0.27 23.96 0.65
C TRP A 145 0.93 24.60 -0.08
N ARG A 146 0.79 24.95 -1.36
CA ARG A 146 1.87 25.53 -2.18
C ARG A 146 1.85 27.06 -2.16
N GLN A 147 1.91 27.66 -0.97
CA GLN A 147 2.27 29.09 -0.85
C GLN A 147 3.44 29.35 0.13
N ASP A 148 3.78 28.44 1.05
CA ASP A 148 4.79 28.74 2.09
C ASP A 148 6.08 27.91 2.08
N LEU A 149 6.35 27.09 1.06
CA LEU A 149 7.68 26.50 0.89
C LEU A 149 8.33 27.00 -0.40
N GLY A 150 8.96 28.16 -0.26
CA GLY A 150 9.74 28.81 -1.28
C GLY A 150 10.84 27.92 -1.87
N HIS A 151 10.92 27.96 -3.20
CA HIS A 151 12.12 27.90 -4.02
C HIS A 151 13.25 26.92 -3.65
N ARG A 152 13.30 25.77 -4.34
CA ARG A 152 14.23 25.56 -5.48
C ARG A 152 14.15 24.13 -6.01
N ARG A 153 13.76 24.01 -7.29
CA ARG A 153 14.55 23.34 -8.35
C ARG A 153 13.78 23.40 -9.66
N THR A 154 14.20 24.29 -10.54
CA THR A 154 13.94 24.24 -11.98
C THR A 154 15.29 24.27 -12.67
N GLY A 155 15.63 23.22 -13.42
CA GLY A 155 16.84 23.16 -14.25
C GLY A 155 17.48 21.76 -14.29
N PRO A 156 17.62 21.13 -15.47
CA PRO A 156 18.27 19.82 -15.64
C PRO A 156 19.76 20.03 -15.88
N ASP A 157 20.51 20.43 -14.86
CA ASP A 157 21.98 20.33 -14.82
C ASP A 157 22.46 20.88 -13.47
N ALA A 158 22.64 19.99 -12.50
CA ALA A 158 23.27 20.35 -11.24
C ALA A 158 23.92 19.12 -10.60
N ARG A 159 25.03 18.67 -11.18
CA ARG A 159 26.08 17.98 -10.40
C ARG A 159 26.82 19.05 -9.59
N PRO A 160 27.00 18.94 -8.26
CA PRO A 160 27.94 19.82 -7.57
C PRO A 160 29.37 19.31 -7.77
N ALA A 161 30.24 20.27 -8.04
CA ALA A 161 31.66 20.12 -8.25
C ALA A 161 32.41 19.61 -7.00
N ALA A 162 33.58 19.03 -7.27
CA ALA A 162 34.54 18.54 -6.30
C ALA A 162 35.00 19.62 -5.31
N CYS A 163 35.20 19.23 -4.05
CA CYS A 163 36.10 19.91 -3.13
C CYS A 163 36.67 18.88 -2.14
N GLN A 164 37.96 18.58 -2.29
CA GLN A 164 38.84 18.07 -1.23
C GLN A 164 39.64 19.28 -0.69
N PRO A 165 40.23 19.28 0.54
CA PRO A 165 40.79 18.13 1.28
C PRO A 165 40.64 18.15 2.83
N GLY A 166 40.96 17.01 3.47
CA GLY A 166 41.22 16.94 4.92
C GLY A 166 41.17 15.52 5.52
N ARG A 167 42.33 14.93 5.81
CA ARG A 167 42.50 13.55 6.33
C ARG A 167 42.05 13.38 7.80
N ARG A 168 41.38 12.26 8.11
CA ARG A 168 41.72 11.30 9.20
C ARG A 168 41.03 9.94 8.95
N PRO A 169 41.64 8.79 9.31
CA PRO A 169 41.12 7.48 8.98
C PRO A 169 40.14 6.98 10.06
N LEU A 170 39.02 6.38 9.64
CA LEU A 170 38.16 5.55 10.49
C LEU A 170 38.20 4.12 9.94
N GLY A 171 38.39 3.15 10.84
CA GLY A 171 38.64 1.73 10.55
C GLY A 171 37.46 0.99 9.89
N PRO A 172 37.66 -0.30 9.55
CA PRO A 172 36.74 -1.04 8.71
C PRO A 172 35.53 -1.53 9.52
N GLY A 173 34.32 -1.20 9.07
CA GLY A 173 33.11 -1.74 9.70
C GLY A 173 31.81 -1.02 9.35
N THR A 174 31.56 -0.70 8.09
CA THR A 174 30.20 -0.33 7.63
C THR A 174 29.80 -1.22 6.45
N PRO A 175 28.64 -1.91 6.51
CA PRO A 175 28.19 -2.73 5.40
C PRO A 175 27.76 -1.84 4.23
N THR A 176 28.14 -2.26 3.02
CA THR A 176 27.93 -1.56 1.75
C THR A 176 26.43 -1.40 1.43
N PRO A 177 25.97 -0.24 0.91
CA PRO A 177 24.54 0.06 0.66
C PRO A 177 23.86 -0.80 -0.44
N ALA A 178 24.57 -1.72 -1.08
CA ALA A 178 24.02 -2.60 -2.11
C ALA A 178 23.09 -3.71 -1.57
N ALA A 179 23.07 -3.97 -0.25
CA ALA A 179 22.32 -5.10 0.33
C ALA A 179 20.89 -4.77 0.78
N LEU A 180 20.53 -3.49 0.93
CA LEU A 180 19.24 -3.06 1.49
C LEU A 180 18.01 -3.41 0.62
N PRO A 181 18.04 -3.28 -0.73
CA PRO A 181 16.89 -3.61 -1.57
C PRO A 181 16.53 -5.11 -1.50
N GLU A 182 17.55 -5.97 -1.56
CA GLU A 182 17.41 -7.42 -1.45
C GLU A 182 16.91 -7.85 -0.07
N GLN A 183 17.38 -7.23 1.01
CA GLN A 183 16.94 -7.56 2.36
C GLN A 183 15.51 -7.12 2.64
N LEU A 184 15.05 -5.99 2.08
CA LEU A 184 13.65 -5.57 2.20
C LEU A 184 12.72 -6.52 1.42
N VAL A 185 13.09 -6.89 0.19
CA VAL A 185 12.36 -7.87 -0.62
C VAL A 185 12.34 -9.24 0.07
N ARG A 186 13.47 -9.69 0.65
CA ARG A 186 13.55 -10.93 1.43
C ARG A 186 12.82 -10.85 2.76
N ALA A 187 12.76 -9.70 3.44
CA ALA A 187 12.02 -9.53 4.68
C ALA A 187 10.51 -9.59 4.42
N LEU A 188 10.05 -8.95 3.34
CA LEU A 188 8.68 -9.06 2.85
C LEU A 188 8.34 -10.49 2.39
N GLY A 189 9.30 -11.20 1.78
CA GLY A 189 9.16 -12.60 1.37
C GLY A 189 9.19 -13.62 2.52
N ARG A 190 10.05 -13.44 3.54
CA ARG A 190 10.17 -14.36 4.69
C ARG A 190 9.01 -14.28 5.66
N LEU A 191 8.34 -13.13 5.75
CA LEU A 191 7.08 -13.05 6.49
C LEU A 191 5.98 -13.92 5.87
N GLY A 192 6.16 -14.48 4.67
CA GLY A 192 5.23 -15.37 3.98
C GLY A 192 5.42 -16.87 4.22
N GLN A 193 6.36 -17.29 5.07
CA GLN A 193 6.64 -18.72 5.32
C GLN A 193 6.44 -19.17 6.78
N SER A 194 5.67 -18.44 7.58
CA SER A 194 5.26 -18.90 8.91
C SER A 194 4.13 -19.92 8.79
N GLY A 195 4.49 -21.19 8.54
CA GLY A 195 3.60 -22.33 8.70
C GLY A 195 3.12 -22.51 10.15
N PRO A 196 2.09 -23.33 10.40
CA PRO A 196 1.43 -23.41 11.70
C PRO A 196 2.39 -23.98 12.75
N VAL A 197 2.48 -23.31 13.90
CA VAL A 197 3.12 -23.85 15.10
C VAL A 197 2.30 -25.05 15.56
N ALA A 198 2.90 -26.23 15.45
CA ALA A 198 2.32 -27.47 15.98
C ALA A 198 2.05 -27.33 17.48
N ALA A 199 0.78 -27.49 17.87
CA ALA A 199 0.38 -27.65 19.25
C ALA A 199 1.04 -28.92 19.79
N ARG A 200 1.95 -28.77 20.77
CA ARG A 200 2.43 -29.90 21.57
C ARG A 200 1.32 -30.27 22.56
N ARG A 201 1.02 -31.57 22.57
CA ARG A 201 0.17 -32.27 23.53
C ARG A 201 0.72 -32.19 24.94
#